data_AF-A0A8J7UUY5-F1
#
_entry.id   AF-A0A8J7UUY5-F1
#
_cell.length_a   1.000
_cell.length_b   1.000
_cell.length_c   1.000
_cell.angle_alpha   90.00
_cell.angle_beta   90.00
_cell.angle_gamma   90.00
#
_symmetry.space_group_name_H-M   'P 1'
#
loop_
_entity.id
_entity.type
_entity.pdbx_description
1 polymer ?
#
loop_
_entity_poly.entity_id
_entity_poly.type
_entity_poly.pdbx_seq_one_letter_code
_entity_poly.pdbx_strand_id
1 'polypeptide(L)' 'MDYSEIELSLRNREILVDKGAYGLKRKFAFLLQKEDVLLFDETKYYANDEVMVLDDYSYSDSKRPKEYLKVFEISNISKK' A
#
# COMPACT_ATOMS: atom_id res chain seq x y z
N MET A 1 -4.06 14.43 -18.86
CA MET A 1 -4.66 14.83 -17.57
C MET A 1 -3.49 15.35 -16.75
N ASP A 2 -3.37 16.67 -16.62
CA ASP A 2 -2.28 17.32 -15.89
C ASP A 2 -2.74 17.54 -14.45
N TYR A 3 -2.56 16.52 -13.62
CA TYR A 3 -2.64 16.67 -12.17
C TYR A 3 -1.21 16.60 -11.62
N SER A 4 -0.86 17.56 -10.78
CA SER A 4 0.45 17.62 -10.12
C SER A 4 0.46 16.85 -8.81
N GLU A 5 -0.70 16.74 -8.16
CA GLU A 5 -0.82 16.18 -6.82
C GLU A 5 -1.93 15.12 -6.74
N ILE A 6 -1.68 14.13 -5.88
CA ILE A 6 -2.59 13.03 -5.61
C ILE A 6 -2.78 12.95 -4.10
N GLU A 7 -4.03 13.00 -3.68
CA GLU A 7 -4.43 12.92 -2.28
C GLU A 7 -5.25 11.63 -2.07
N LEU A 8 -4.83 10.82 -1.11
CA LEU A 8 -5.38 9.50 -0.82
C LEU A 8 -6.19 9.54 0.47
N SER A 9 -7.32 8.82 0.48
CA SER A 9 -8.03 8.47 1.71
C SER A 9 -7.71 7.03 2.07
N LEU A 10 -7.02 6.82 3.20
CA LEU A 10 -6.53 5.51 3.62
C LEU A 10 -7.41 4.89 4.72
N ARG A 11 -7.56 3.56 4.68
CA ARG A 11 -8.12 2.75 5.77
C ARG A 11 -7.01 1.91 6.37
N ASN A 12 -6.84 2.02 7.68
CA ASN A 12 -5.85 1.23 8.42
C ASN A 12 -6.42 -0.16 8.74
N ARG A 13 -5.59 -1.19 8.56
CA ARG A 13 -5.86 -2.55 9.07
C ARG A 13 -4.54 -3.23 9.42
N GLU A 14 -4.63 -4.25 10.26
CA GLU A 14 -3.51 -5.13 10.56
C GLU A 14 -3.72 -6.46 9.85
N ILE A 15 -2.68 -6.94 9.17
CA ILE A 15 -2.67 -8.25 8.53
C ILE A 15 -1.61 -9.12 9.20
N LEU A 16 -1.95 -10.39 9.42
CA LEU A 16 -1.03 -11.38 9.93
C LEU A 16 -0.33 -12.06 8.76
N VAL A 17 0.99 -11.97 8.72
CA VAL A 17 1.80 -12.53 7.64
C VAL A 17 2.91 -13.41 8.20
N ASP A 18 3.33 -14.40 7.42
CA ASP A 18 4.57 -15.10 7.73
C ASP A 18 5.73 -14.11 7.57
N LYS A 19 6.64 -14.05 8.55
CA LYS A 19 7.70 -13.05 8.60
C LYS A 19 8.55 -13.06 7.34
N GLY A 20 8.62 -11.91 6.66
CA GLY A 20 9.35 -11.75 5.40
C GLY A 20 8.69 -12.41 4.18
N ALA A 21 7.44 -12.87 4.29
CA ALA A 21 6.70 -13.50 3.20
C ALA A 21 5.65 -12.55 2.62
N TYR A 22 6.10 -11.35 2.26
CA TYR A 22 5.33 -10.34 1.56
C TYR A 22 6.19 -9.68 0.47
N GLY A 23 5.58 -9.41 -0.69
CA GLY A 23 6.19 -8.72 -1.80
C GLY A 23 5.75 -7.26 -1.85
N LEU A 24 6.71 -6.40 -2.20
CA LEU A 24 6.47 -4.98 -2.44
C LEU A 24 6.75 -4.66 -3.90
N LYS A 25 5.88 -3.86 -4.48
CA LYS A 25 6.02 -3.36 -5.84
C LYS A 25 6.03 -1.84 -5.82
N ARG A 26 6.87 -1.27 -6.69
CA ARG A 26 6.86 0.18 -6.93
C ARG A 26 5.86 0.52 -8.02
N LYS A 27 5.03 1.52 -7.75
CA LYS A 27 4.15 2.16 -8.74
C LYS A 27 4.37 3.66 -8.67
N PHE A 28 4.21 4.36 -9.79
CA PHE A 28 4.04 5.80 -9.73
C PHE A 28 2.72 6.15 -9.04
N ALA A 29 2.69 7.26 -8.30
CA ALA A 29 1.50 7.70 -7.59
C ALA A 29 0.29 7.86 -8.53
N PHE A 30 0.51 8.32 -9.77
CA PHE A 30 -0.55 8.46 -10.77
C PHE A 30 -1.19 7.14 -11.23
N LEU A 31 -0.53 6.01 -10.99
CA LEU A 31 -0.99 4.66 -11.28
C LEU A 31 -1.65 3.97 -10.07
N LEU A 32 -1.72 4.63 -8.90
CA LEU A 32 -2.41 4.08 -7.74
C LEU A 32 -3.89 3.88 -8.04
N GLN A 33 -4.44 2.81 -7.51
CA GLN A 33 -5.83 2.42 -7.65
C GLN A 33 -6.50 2.30 -6.29
N LYS A 34 -7.84 2.31 -6.26
CA LYS A 34 -8.56 1.91 -5.05
C LYS A 34 -8.18 0.46 -4.71
N GLU A 35 -8.17 0.14 -3.43
CA GLU A 35 -7.78 -1.17 -2.89
C GLU A 35 -6.28 -1.50 -2.95
N ASP A 36 -5.45 -0.65 -3.58
CA ASP A 36 -4.00 -0.74 -3.41
C ASP A 36 -3.65 -0.54 -1.92
N VAL A 37 -2.70 -1.33 -1.43
CA VAL A 37 -2.33 -1.37 -0.01
C VAL A 37 -0.93 -0.80 0.18
N LEU A 38 -0.81 0.23 1.00
CA LEU A 38 0.46 0.90 1.32
C LEU A 38 1.01 0.41 2.66
N LEU A 39 2.32 0.54 2.83
CA LEU A 39 3.00 0.29 4.12
C LEU A 39 3.14 1.53 4.99
N PHE A 40 2.92 2.72 4.43
CA PHE A 40 3.07 4.00 5.11
C PHE A 40 1.76 4.77 5.08
N ASP A 41 1.54 5.62 6.08
CA ASP A 41 0.32 6.43 6.26
C ASP A 41 0.35 7.77 5.49
N GLU A 42 1.23 7.88 4.50
CA GLU A 42 1.35 9.08 3.69
C GLU A 42 0.18 9.19 2.70
N THR A 43 -0.51 10.33 2.77
CA THR A 43 -1.76 10.58 2.06
C THR A 43 -1.60 11.54 0.88
N LYS A 44 -0.43 12.15 0.69
CA LYS A 44 -0.18 13.14 -0.36
C LYS A 44 1.08 12.77 -1.12
N TYR A 45 0.98 12.75 -2.44
CA TYR A 45 2.08 12.45 -3.35
C TYR A 45 2.03 13.39 -4.54
N TYR A 46 3.19 13.72 -5.09
CA TYR A 46 3.23 14.25 -6.45
C TYR A 46 2.95 13.12 -7.44
N ALA A 47 2.36 13.46 -8.59
CA ALA A 47 1.96 12.45 -9.57
C ALA A 47 3.11 11.50 -9.96
N ASN A 48 4.33 12.03 -10.07
CA ASN A 48 5.54 11.30 -10.48
C ASN A 48 6.29 10.62 -9.34
N ASP A 49 5.81 10.69 -8.10
CA ASP A 49 6.48 10.02 -6.98
C ASP A 49 6.33 8.50 -7.11
N GLU A 50 7.39 7.77 -6.73
CA GLU A 50 7.34 6.32 -6.61
C GLU A 50 6.81 5.92 -5.23
N VAL A 51 5.73 5.15 -5.24
CA VAL A 51 5.06 4.65 -4.04
C VAL A 51 5.23 3.13 -3.98
N MET A 52 5.59 2.62 -2.80
CA MET A 52 5.64 1.19 -2.55
C MET A 52 4.27 0.67 -2.13
N VAL A 53 3.77 -0.31 -2.87
CA VAL A 53 2.48 -0.97 -2.66
C VAL A 53 2.74 -2.44 -2.35
N LEU A 54 1.97 -3.01 -1.43
CA LEU A 54 1.94 -4.44 -1.15
C LEU A 54 1.36 -5.18 -2.35
N ASP A 55 2.14 -6.09 -2.94
CA ASP A 55 1.75 -6.86 -4.13
C ASP A 55 1.12 -8.19 -3.72
N ASP A 56 1.78 -8.90 -2.81
CA ASP A 56 1.34 -10.16 -2.26
C ASP A 56 1.79 -10.35 -0.81
N TYR A 57 1.11 -11.25 -0.11
CA TYR A 57 1.55 -11.75 1.18
C TYR A 57 1.07 -13.19 1.34
N SER A 58 1.81 -13.96 2.14
CA SER A 58 1.44 -15.33 2.47
C SER A 58 1.24 -15.50 3.97
N TYR A 59 0.23 -16.29 4.30
CA TYR A 59 -0.07 -16.75 5.64
C TYR A 59 -0.23 -18.26 5.58
N SER A 60 0.53 -18.98 6.39
CA SER A 60 0.45 -20.44 6.47
C SER A 60 0.40 -20.95 7.92
N ASP A 61 -0.06 -22.18 8.08
CA ASP A 61 0.02 -22.91 9.36
C ASP A 61 1.43 -23.49 9.63
N SER A 62 2.44 -23.02 8.90
CA SER A 62 3.81 -23.44 9.11
C SER A 62 4.36 -22.95 10.47
N LYS A 63 5.47 -23.53 10.91
CA LYS A 63 6.21 -23.08 12.10
C LYS A 63 6.97 -21.76 11.88
N ARG A 64 6.75 -21.07 10.76
CA ARG A 64 7.41 -19.79 10.50
C ARG A 64 6.96 -18.75 11.53
N PRO A 65 7.87 -17.88 12.00
CA PRO A 65 7.47 -16.77 12.85
C PRO A 65 6.48 -15.88 12.10
N LYS A 66 5.42 -15.46 12.79
CA LYS A 66 4.37 -14.60 12.24
C LYS A 66 4.56 -13.18 12.74
N GLU A 67 4.22 -12.21 11.91
CA GLU A 67 4.26 -10.79 12.26
C GLU A 67 2.96 -10.09 11.86
N TYR A 68 2.56 -9.11 12.67
CA TYR A 68 1.46 -8.22 12.34
C TYR A 68 2.02 -7.04 11.56
N LEU A 69 1.55 -6.88 10.33
CA LEU A 69 1.89 -5.77 9.47
C LEU A 69 0.75 -4.76 9.49
N LYS A 70 1.05 -3.53 9.92
CA LYS A 70 0.12 -2.41 9.80
C LYS A 70 0.13 -1.91 8.37
N VAL A 71 -1.03 -1.94 7.71
CA VAL A 71 -1.16 -1.57 6.30
C VAL A 71 -2.27 -0.55 6.10
N PHE A 72 -2.17 0.20 5.01
CA PHE A 72 -3.06 1.32 4.70
C PHE A 72 -3.67 1.13 3.31
N GLU A 73 -4.93 0.74 3.26
CA GLU A 73 -5.65 0.47 2.02
C GLU A 73 -6.27 1.75 1.46
N ILE A 74 -6.06 2.01 0.17
CA ILE A 74 -6.59 3.18 -0.52
C ILE A 74 -8.10 3.01 -0.73
N SER A 75 -8.88 3.78 0.03
CA SER A 75 -10.34 3.81 -0.10
C SER A 75 -10.82 4.81 -1.15
N ASN A 76 -10.10 5.92 -1.33
CA ASN A 76 -10.42 6.93 -2.33
C ASN A 76 -9.16 7.67 -2.80
N ILE A 77 -9.22 8.20 -4.03
CA ILE A 77 -8.14 8.96 -4.65
C ILE A 77 -8.73 10.26 -5.20
N SER A 78 -8.16 11.38 -4.79
CA SER A 78 -8.44 12.71 -5.31
C SER A 78 -7.23 13.19 -6.10
N LYS A 79 -7.45 13.71 -7.31
CA LYS A 79 -6.40 14.19 -8.20
C LYS A 79 -6.59 15.69 -8.41
N LYS A 80 -5.54 16.48 -8.18
CA LYS A 80 -5.56 17.94 -8.25
C LYS A 80 -4.55 18.46 -9.27
#